data_AF-A0AAW9QNI1-F1
#
_entry.id   AF-A0AAW9QNI1-F1
#
_cell.length_a   1.000
_cell.length_b   1.000
_cell.length_c   1.000
_cell.angle_alpha   90.00
_cell.angle_beta   90.00
_cell.angle_gamma   90.00
#
_symmetry.space_group_name_H-M   'P 1'
#
loop_
_entity.id
_entity.type
_entity.pdbx_description
1 polymer ?
#
loop_
_entity_poly.entity_id
_entity_poly.type
_entity_poly.pdbx_seq_one_letter_code
_entity_poly.pdbx_strand_id
1 'polypeptide(L)'
;MPRRRLPSPRHAALLTRRRFVQSAAALAGPAWGSQAAGAMAAAGAPGVEAFAGRTSVKAGGSLDFYVRHRGGSTTVGTPVPLTIGRMGAPDRLMLSTTIRIFEKEVPARAFADGCAGWGVDYRLRVPADWPTGLYWATIGAGDAACTVPFVVRPAVRTEGVALLVQIPVTTAQAYNSYGGKSLYDYNSTDGEPSTFVSFNRPFDNPWNYAFDAWQPSFVRWLERNRIAADYCTSLDLHREPQLLKGYQLFTTAGHDEYWSRAMRRRLDAFVAAGGNAAIFSGNTCWWQVRFDDVGGADRRMVCYKSRAGDPGGTAQTKTTNWFDLQPPDPENSTIGLSFLKGASWVTAMPRPAPPFVVMDPDHWAFAGTGLVSGAGFGGAYVGYETDAADFVTGTDGRPYPTGSDGSPATLRILAQADCSDWDERARAVGLPGERSGHAAIAVFSRGAGTVFTAGSTDWVFGLNPELQGQAPTVVSTITRNVIRRLSARWTETAEVRQWHAAAPGQPWNGFDTIGTDAPQGMVLDGAGYRAFAAPVPGSVPVYRYRSVAAGVLGHRYALSTAADPGAVTGWERVGVAFHAFNVHRPGSVAVYQHRTADADGLPVVRYTTVDTPAGGWVSDGVMFYAPAA
;
A
#
# COMPACT_ATOMS: atom_id res chain seq x y z
N MET A 1 -31.31 13.17 -53.38
CA MET A 1 -31.07 11.88 -52.71
C MET A 1 -30.42 12.14 -51.35
N PRO A 2 -31.01 11.68 -50.23
CA PRO A 2 -30.55 12.07 -48.90
C PRO A 2 -29.37 11.23 -48.42
N ARG A 3 -28.38 11.88 -47.80
CA ARG A 3 -27.24 11.26 -47.12
C ARG A 3 -27.74 10.52 -45.88
N ARG A 4 -27.53 9.20 -45.84
CA ARG A 4 -27.71 8.37 -44.63
C ARG A 4 -26.74 8.86 -43.55
N ARG A 5 -27.29 9.34 -42.42
CA ARG A 5 -26.54 9.53 -41.17
C ARG A 5 -26.22 8.16 -40.59
N LEU A 6 -24.95 7.89 -40.33
CA LEU A 6 -24.53 6.78 -39.46
C LEU A 6 -24.94 7.12 -38.00
N PRO A 7 -25.43 6.16 -37.22
CA PRO A 7 -25.85 6.40 -35.84
C PRO A 7 -24.65 6.69 -34.93
N SER A 8 -24.80 7.67 -34.02
CA SER A 8 -23.78 8.07 -33.05
C SER A 8 -23.56 7.00 -31.97
N PRO A 9 -22.32 6.82 -31.44
CA PRO A 9 -21.94 5.78 -30.46
C PRO A 9 -22.47 5.99 -29.03
N ARG A 10 -23.65 6.60 -28.86
CA ARG A 10 -24.21 7.02 -27.56
C ARG A 10 -24.98 5.93 -26.78
N HIS A 11 -25.21 4.75 -27.34
CA HIS A 11 -26.04 3.71 -26.69
C HIS A 11 -25.27 2.46 -26.19
N ALA A 12 -24.00 2.28 -26.56
CA ALA A 12 -23.24 1.09 -26.20
C ALA A 12 -22.63 1.13 -24.77
N ALA A 13 -22.34 2.32 -24.24
CA ALA A 13 -21.66 2.49 -22.95
C ALA A 13 -22.55 2.27 -21.70
N LEU A 14 -23.87 2.46 -21.84
CA LEU A 14 -24.84 2.27 -20.75
C LEU A 14 -25.20 0.79 -20.54
N LEU A 15 -25.23 0.00 -21.63
CA LEU A 15 -25.58 -1.43 -21.61
C LEU A 15 -24.42 -2.33 -21.12
N THR A 16 -23.17 -1.93 -21.34
CA THR A 16 -21.97 -2.67 -20.90
C THR A 16 -21.80 -2.68 -19.39
N ARG A 17 -22.20 -1.61 -18.68
CA ARG A 17 -22.07 -1.52 -17.22
C ARG A 17 -23.12 -2.29 -16.43
N ARG A 18 -24.37 -2.45 -16.94
CA ARG A 18 -25.42 -3.26 -16.27
C ARG A 18 -25.04 -4.73 -16.15
N ARG A 19 -24.32 -5.30 -17.13
CA ARG A 19 -23.78 -6.67 -17.05
C ARG A 19 -22.54 -6.76 -16.14
N PHE A 20 -21.77 -5.68 -16.01
CA PHE A 20 -20.53 -5.64 -15.21
C PHE A 20 -20.80 -5.73 -13.69
N VAL A 21 -21.82 -5.04 -13.20
CA VAL A 21 -22.22 -5.04 -11.77
C VAL A 21 -22.64 -6.43 -11.29
N GLN A 22 -23.28 -7.23 -12.15
CA GLN A 22 -23.70 -8.60 -11.81
C GLN A 22 -22.52 -9.57 -11.62
N SER A 23 -21.41 -9.37 -12.34
CA SER A 23 -20.25 -10.27 -12.29
C SER A 23 -19.27 -9.98 -11.14
N ALA A 24 -19.11 -8.72 -10.73
CA ALA A 24 -18.24 -8.36 -9.60
C ALA A 24 -18.84 -8.76 -8.24
N ALA A 25 -20.17 -8.65 -8.10
CA ALA A 25 -20.90 -9.14 -6.92
C ALA A 25 -20.74 -10.66 -6.73
N ALA A 26 -20.60 -11.43 -7.82
CA ALA A 26 -20.38 -12.88 -7.76
C ALA A 26 -19.00 -13.26 -7.18
N LEU A 27 -18.00 -12.38 -7.27
CA LEU A 27 -16.66 -12.60 -6.71
C LEU A 27 -16.49 -12.10 -5.26
N ALA A 28 -17.43 -11.29 -4.76
CA ALA A 28 -17.38 -10.70 -3.42
C ALA A 28 -17.91 -11.63 -2.30
N GLY A 29 -18.56 -12.74 -2.65
CA GLY A 29 -19.16 -13.67 -1.69
C GLY A 29 -20.32 -13.06 -0.89
N PRO A 30 -21.12 -13.88 -0.18
CA PRO A 30 -22.28 -13.39 0.54
C PRO A 30 -21.88 -12.78 1.90
N ALA A 31 -21.48 -11.52 1.90
CA ALA A 31 -21.56 -10.66 3.08
C ALA A 31 -22.85 -9.84 3.00
N TRP A 32 -23.35 -9.28 4.10
CA TRP A 32 -24.60 -8.52 4.27
C TRP A 32 -25.08 -7.65 3.06
N GLY A 33 -24.18 -7.18 2.19
CA GLY A 33 -24.52 -6.55 0.91
C GLY A 33 -25.11 -7.46 -0.17
N SER A 34 -24.99 -8.80 -0.11
CA SER A 34 -25.49 -9.71 -1.16
C SER A 34 -26.99 -9.98 -1.05
N GLN A 35 -27.56 -9.94 0.16
CA GLN A 35 -29.02 -9.97 0.34
C GLN A 35 -29.68 -8.65 -0.04
N ALA A 36 -28.95 -7.52 0.02
CA ALA A 36 -29.38 -6.24 -0.55
C ALA A 36 -29.15 -6.16 -2.08
N ALA A 37 -28.07 -6.76 -2.60
CA ALA A 37 -27.70 -6.71 -4.02
C ALA A 37 -28.61 -7.56 -4.92
N GLY A 38 -29.20 -8.65 -4.40
CA GLY A 38 -30.13 -9.49 -5.15
C GLY A 38 -31.46 -8.81 -5.50
N ALA A 39 -31.84 -7.74 -4.80
CA ALA A 39 -33.11 -7.02 -5.03
C ALA A 39 -32.98 -5.79 -5.95
N MET A 40 -31.78 -5.26 -6.19
CA MET A 40 -31.59 -3.97 -6.88
C MET A 40 -31.55 -4.04 -8.42
N ALA A 41 -31.96 -5.15 -9.03
CA ALA A 41 -32.09 -5.27 -10.47
C ALA A 41 -33.45 -4.78 -11.00
N ALA A 42 -34.02 -3.70 -10.43
CA ALA A 42 -35.14 -2.92 -11.00
C ALA A 42 -35.55 -1.66 -10.19
N ALA A 43 -34.85 -1.26 -9.13
CA ALA A 43 -35.36 -0.24 -8.21
C ALA A 43 -34.87 1.19 -8.55
N GLY A 44 -35.74 2.19 -8.36
CA GLY A 44 -35.40 3.61 -8.46
C GLY A 44 -34.34 4.06 -7.46
N ALA A 45 -33.89 5.32 -7.54
CA ALA A 45 -32.94 5.90 -6.59
C ALA A 45 -33.46 5.77 -5.14
N PRO A 46 -32.57 5.64 -4.13
CA PRO A 46 -32.98 5.45 -2.74
C PRO A 46 -33.87 6.61 -2.27
N GLY A 47 -34.85 6.29 -1.43
CA GLY A 47 -35.74 7.28 -0.80
C GLY A 47 -35.03 8.17 0.24
N VAL A 48 -33.78 7.82 0.59
CA VAL A 48 -32.92 8.59 1.50
C VAL A 48 -31.59 8.88 0.82
N GLU A 49 -31.08 10.10 0.98
CA GLU A 49 -29.75 10.51 0.55
C GLU A 49 -28.99 11.08 1.74
N ALA A 50 -27.70 10.77 1.88
CA ALA A 50 -26.92 11.26 3.02
C ALA A 50 -25.42 11.42 2.74
N PHE A 51 -24.77 12.25 3.54
CA PHE A 51 -23.32 12.34 3.63
C PHE A 51 -22.86 12.67 5.05
N ALA A 52 -21.58 12.44 5.32
CA ALA A 52 -20.92 12.82 6.56
C ALA A 52 -20.15 14.13 6.40
N GLY A 53 -20.16 14.98 7.43
CA GLY A 53 -19.46 16.27 7.45
C GLY A 53 -17.93 16.16 7.38
N ARG A 54 -17.38 14.94 7.55
CA ARG A 54 -15.96 14.59 7.39
C ARG A 54 -15.84 13.18 6.83
N THR A 55 -14.72 12.88 6.19
CA THR A 55 -14.41 11.53 5.68
C THR A 55 -13.86 10.61 6.77
N SER A 56 -13.36 11.18 7.86
CA SER A 56 -12.83 10.45 9.01
C SER A 56 -13.08 11.20 10.32
N VAL A 57 -12.99 10.46 11.43
CA VAL A 57 -13.13 10.98 12.79
C VAL A 57 -12.26 10.16 13.74
N LYS A 58 -11.60 10.79 14.71
CA LYS A 58 -10.86 10.06 15.75
C LYS A 58 -11.83 9.44 16.75
N ALA A 59 -11.50 8.28 17.32
CA ALA A 59 -12.19 7.74 18.48
C ALA A 59 -12.25 8.79 19.62
N GLY A 60 -13.40 8.90 20.29
CA GLY A 60 -13.70 10.00 21.22
C GLY A 60 -14.15 11.31 20.55
N GLY A 61 -14.08 11.40 19.23
CA GLY A 61 -14.49 12.57 18.45
C GLY A 61 -15.98 12.61 18.14
N SER A 62 -16.38 13.52 17.25
CA SER A 62 -17.76 13.62 16.77
C SER A 62 -17.83 13.75 15.26
N LEU A 63 -18.86 13.14 14.67
CA LEU A 63 -19.12 13.14 13.22
C LEU A 63 -20.59 13.48 12.97
N ASP A 64 -20.82 14.49 12.14
CA ASP A 64 -22.16 14.94 11.78
C ASP A 64 -22.62 14.26 10.48
N PHE A 65 -23.87 13.82 10.47
CA PHE A 65 -24.56 13.28 9.30
C PHE A 65 -25.64 14.23 8.83
N TYR A 66 -25.71 14.39 7.52
CA TYR A 66 -26.63 15.24 6.80
C TYR A 66 -27.44 14.34 5.88
N VAL A 67 -28.75 14.37 6.05
CA VAL A 67 -29.69 13.40 5.52
C VAL A 67 -30.86 14.13 4.89
N ARG A 68 -31.30 13.64 3.75
CA ARG A 68 -32.45 14.14 2.99
C ARG A 68 -33.40 13.00 2.69
N HIS A 69 -34.69 13.29 2.82
CA HIS A 69 -35.75 12.50 2.22
C HIS A 69 -35.93 12.85 0.73
N ARG A 70 -35.90 11.86 -0.16
CA ARG A 70 -35.99 12.02 -1.64
C ARG A 70 -37.37 11.60 -2.18
N GLY A 71 -38.45 11.87 -1.44
CA GLY A 71 -39.80 11.41 -1.80
C GLY A 71 -39.92 9.87 -1.82
N GLY A 72 -41.13 9.35 -2.02
CA GLY A 72 -41.41 7.91 -2.05
C GLY A 72 -42.47 7.48 -1.03
N SER A 73 -42.51 6.19 -0.67
CA SER A 73 -43.51 5.62 0.26
C SER A 73 -43.28 6.01 1.73
N THR A 74 -42.12 6.59 2.06
CA THR A 74 -41.82 7.06 3.42
C THR A 74 -42.44 8.44 3.62
N THR A 75 -43.21 8.61 4.69
CA THR A 75 -43.77 9.92 5.04
C THR A 75 -42.67 10.80 5.64
N VAL A 76 -42.54 12.04 5.16
CA VAL A 76 -41.60 13.04 5.69
C VAL A 76 -41.72 13.15 7.22
N GLY A 77 -40.59 13.20 7.92
CA GLY A 77 -40.55 13.29 9.38
C GLY A 77 -40.77 11.96 10.12
N THR A 78 -41.02 10.85 9.42
CA THR A 78 -41.09 9.51 10.02
C THR A 78 -39.70 9.08 10.51
N PRO A 79 -39.59 8.50 11.72
CA PRO A 79 -38.34 7.90 12.18
C PRO A 79 -37.91 6.76 11.24
N VAL A 80 -36.69 6.84 10.72
CA VAL A 80 -36.05 5.78 9.94
C VAL A 80 -34.88 5.19 10.74
N PRO A 81 -34.54 3.90 10.55
CA PRO A 81 -33.38 3.32 11.21
C PRO A 81 -32.08 3.97 10.71
N LEU A 82 -31.15 4.17 11.64
CA LEU A 82 -29.76 4.47 11.40
C LEU A 82 -28.93 3.40 12.12
N THR A 83 -28.18 2.61 11.37
CA THR A 83 -27.21 1.66 11.91
C THR A 83 -25.80 2.09 11.53
N ILE A 84 -24.85 1.84 12.42
CA ILE A 84 -23.43 2.02 12.14
C ILE A 84 -22.74 0.69 12.32
N GLY A 85 -22.10 0.20 11.25
CA GLY A 85 -21.29 -1.01 11.26
C GLY A 85 -19.81 -0.69 11.07
N ARG A 86 -18.94 -1.41 11.78
CA ARG A 86 -17.52 -1.53 11.45
C ARG A 86 -17.34 -2.67 10.47
N MET A 87 -16.68 -2.41 9.36
CA MET A 87 -16.31 -3.42 8.39
C MET A 87 -15.25 -4.37 8.95
N GLY A 88 -15.41 -5.67 8.72
CA GLY A 88 -14.45 -6.68 9.14
C GLY A 88 -14.83 -8.10 8.68
N ALA A 89 -14.20 -9.09 9.31
CA ALA A 89 -14.46 -10.51 9.04
C ALA A 89 -14.76 -11.26 10.36
N PRO A 90 -16.01 -11.22 10.90
CA PRO A 90 -17.22 -10.60 10.32
C PRO A 90 -17.33 -9.08 10.59
N ASP A 91 -18.28 -8.43 9.91
CA ASP A 91 -18.69 -7.06 10.23
C ASP A 91 -19.29 -7.00 11.65
N ARG A 92 -19.16 -5.84 12.30
CA ARG A 92 -19.67 -5.62 13.66
C ARG A 92 -20.63 -4.45 13.70
N LEU A 93 -21.85 -4.67 14.20
CA LEU A 93 -22.77 -3.57 14.52
C LEU A 93 -22.24 -2.80 15.72
N MET A 94 -22.08 -1.48 15.55
CA MET A 94 -21.48 -0.57 16.53
C MET A 94 -22.53 0.32 17.18
N LEU A 95 -23.57 0.68 16.42
CA LEU A 95 -24.69 1.48 16.88
C LEU A 95 -25.95 1.11 16.09
N SER A 96 -27.10 1.11 16.76
CA SER A 96 -28.42 1.09 16.12
C SER A 96 -29.31 2.12 16.82
N THR A 97 -29.94 3.00 16.04
CA THR A 97 -30.86 4.04 16.52
C THR A 97 -31.87 4.37 15.44
N THR A 98 -32.78 5.31 15.71
CA THR A 98 -33.63 5.93 14.70
C THR A 98 -33.37 7.43 14.62
N ILE A 99 -33.58 8.01 13.44
CA ILE A 99 -33.50 9.45 13.19
C ILE A 99 -34.71 9.90 12.39
N ARG A 100 -35.13 11.16 12.53
CA ARG A 100 -36.17 11.75 11.68
C ARG A 100 -35.50 12.46 10.52
N ILE A 101 -36.03 12.24 9.32
CA ILE A 101 -35.49 12.81 8.08
C ILE A 101 -36.52 13.73 7.44
N PHE A 102 -36.03 14.83 6.86
CA PHE A 102 -36.84 15.86 6.23
C PHE A 102 -36.44 16.04 4.77
N GLU A 103 -37.35 16.58 3.97
CA GLU A 103 -37.00 17.01 2.61
C GLU A 103 -36.06 18.20 2.68
N LYS A 104 -35.10 18.20 1.76
CA LYS A 104 -34.10 19.26 1.60
C LYS A 104 -33.90 19.51 0.13
N GLU A 105 -33.63 20.74 -0.25
CA GLU A 105 -33.30 21.05 -1.64
C GLU A 105 -31.87 20.58 -1.96
N VAL A 106 -31.65 20.09 -3.19
CA VAL A 106 -30.30 19.85 -3.71
C VAL A 106 -29.90 21.09 -4.51
N PRO A 107 -28.91 21.88 -4.06
CA PRO A 107 -28.48 23.05 -4.80
C PRO A 107 -28.01 22.70 -6.22
N ALA A 108 -28.25 23.58 -7.19
CA ALA A 108 -27.84 23.35 -8.59
C ALA A 108 -26.34 23.07 -8.76
N ARG A 109 -25.50 23.60 -7.87
CA ARG A 109 -24.05 23.39 -7.82
C ARG A 109 -23.61 22.45 -6.68
N ALA A 110 -24.48 21.57 -6.20
CA ALA A 110 -24.15 20.60 -5.15
C ALA A 110 -22.90 19.79 -5.46
N PHE A 111 -22.63 19.53 -6.75
CA PHE A 111 -21.42 18.84 -7.18
C PHE A 111 -20.13 19.57 -6.77
N ALA A 112 -20.09 20.90 -6.91
CA ALA A 112 -18.89 21.71 -6.68
C ALA A 112 -18.91 22.35 -5.29
N ASP A 113 -20.03 22.92 -4.87
CA ASP A 113 -20.11 23.77 -3.67
C ASP A 113 -20.73 23.03 -2.48
N GLY A 114 -21.26 21.82 -2.73
CA GLY A 114 -21.88 20.97 -1.73
C GLY A 114 -23.33 21.34 -1.42
N CYS A 115 -23.93 20.57 -0.53
CA CYS A 115 -25.30 20.72 -0.06
C CYS A 115 -25.37 21.66 1.16
N ALA A 116 -24.84 22.89 1.04
CA ALA A 116 -24.67 23.83 2.15
C ALA A 116 -25.98 24.20 2.89
N GLY A 117 -27.14 24.01 2.27
CA GLY A 117 -28.45 24.22 2.90
C GLY A 117 -28.92 23.05 3.79
N TRP A 118 -28.19 21.94 3.85
CA TRP A 118 -28.58 20.82 4.70
C TRP A 118 -28.11 21.05 6.13
N GLY A 119 -29.06 21.11 7.08
CA GLY A 119 -28.76 21.06 8.51
C GLY A 119 -28.33 19.66 8.96
N VAL A 120 -27.65 19.59 10.12
CA VAL A 120 -27.25 18.32 10.78
C VAL A 120 -28.49 17.58 11.28
N ASP A 121 -28.66 16.32 10.89
CA ASP A 121 -29.79 15.47 11.35
C ASP A 121 -29.38 14.52 12.45
N TYR A 122 -28.11 14.13 12.48
CA TYR A 122 -27.56 13.25 13.51
C TYR A 122 -26.09 13.56 13.78
N ARG A 123 -25.75 13.69 15.06
CA ARG A 123 -24.36 13.81 15.51
C ARG A 123 -23.94 12.55 16.23
N LEU A 124 -23.06 11.78 15.60
CA LEU A 124 -22.41 10.65 16.23
C LEU A 124 -21.33 11.16 17.18
N ARG A 125 -21.44 10.81 18.46
CA ARG A 125 -20.30 10.86 19.40
C ARG A 125 -19.62 9.51 19.35
N VAL A 126 -18.43 9.44 18.76
CA VAL A 126 -17.68 8.18 18.63
C VAL A 126 -17.12 7.82 20.00
N PRO A 127 -17.53 6.69 20.61
CA PRO A 127 -16.93 6.23 21.85
C PRO A 127 -15.41 6.07 21.74
N ALA A 128 -14.69 6.31 22.84
CA ALA A 128 -13.22 6.29 22.85
C ALA A 128 -12.64 4.89 22.61
N ASP A 129 -13.42 3.84 22.86
CA ASP A 129 -13.09 2.43 22.70
C ASP A 129 -13.50 1.86 21.33
N TRP A 130 -14.12 2.65 20.45
CA TRP A 130 -14.37 2.22 19.08
C TRP A 130 -13.04 1.98 18.37
N PRO A 131 -12.79 0.75 17.87
CA PRO A 131 -11.54 0.44 17.21
C PRO A 131 -11.45 1.19 15.89
N THR A 132 -10.24 1.49 15.48
CA THR A 132 -10.00 2.02 14.14
C THR A 132 -10.54 1.06 13.06
N GLY A 133 -10.96 1.63 11.93
CA GLY A 133 -11.53 0.84 10.84
C GLY A 133 -12.24 1.67 9.79
N LEU A 134 -12.66 0.97 8.74
CA LEU A 134 -13.67 1.46 7.80
C LEU A 134 -15.06 1.17 8.37
N TYR A 135 -15.92 2.17 8.39
CA TYR A 135 -17.26 2.12 8.94
C TYR A 135 -18.29 2.56 7.90
N TRP A 136 -19.51 2.08 8.09
CA TRP A 136 -20.67 2.43 7.26
C TRP A 136 -21.83 2.84 8.15
N ALA A 137 -22.42 3.98 7.86
CA ALA A 137 -23.73 4.36 8.39
C ALA A 137 -24.80 4.02 7.35
N THR A 138 -25.71 3.10 7.68
CA THR A 138 -26.87 2.77 6.84
C THR A 138 -28.09 3.50 7.39
N ILE A 139 -28.77 4.28 6.53
CA ILE A 139 -29.91 5.13 6.91
C ILE A 139 -31.10 4.77 6.04
N GLY A 140 -32.23 4.44 6.67
CA GLY A 140 -33.40 3.88 5.98
C GLY A 140 -33.41 2.36 5.96
N ALA A 141 -34.40 1.78 5.30
CA ALA A 141 -34.60 0.34 5.22
C ALA A 141 -34.91 -0.11 3.78
N GLY A 142 -34.54 -1.36 3.48
CA GLY A 142 -34.76 -1.96 2.15
C GLY A 142 -34.12 -1.14 1.02
N ASP A 143 -34.78 -1.13 -0.14
CA ASP A 143 -34.30 -0.43 -1.34
C ASP A 143 -34.27 1.10 -1.20
N ALA A 144 -34.88 1.65 -0.15
CA ALA A 144 -34.89 3.08 0.13
C ALA A 144 -33.67 3.54 0.96
N ALA A 145 -32.87 2.62 1.49
CA ALA A 145 -31.73 2.94 2.34
C ALA A 145 -30.55 3.53 1.55
N CYS A 146 -29.76 4.38 2.21
CA CYS A 146 -28.45 4.78 1.72
C CYS A 146 -27.34 4.41 2.72
N THR A 147 -26.12 4.33 2.22
CA THR A 147 -24.95 3.98 3.03
C THR A 147 -23.87 5.06 2.89
N VAL A 148 -23.35 5.54 4.02
CA VAL A 148 -22.32 6.58 4.09
C VAL A 148 -21.03 5.98 4.66
N PRO A 149 -19.94 5.87 3.89
CA PRO A 149 -18.67 5.38 4.39
C PRO A 149 -17.94 6.47 5.17
N PHE A 150 -17.25 6.08 6.23
CA PHE A 150 -16.29 6.94 6.94
C PHE A 150 -15.23 6.10 7.65
N VAL A 151 -14.11 6.71 7.99
CA VAL A 151 -13.05 6.05 8.77
C VAL A 151 -13.10 6.50 10.22
N VAL A 152 -13.10 5.54 11.14
CA VAL A 152 -12.75 5.81 12.54
C VAL A 152 -11.26 5.63 12.68
N ARG A 153 -10.57 6.70 13.08
CA ARG A 153 -9.14 6.74 13.33
C ARG A 153 -8.88 6.51 14.81
N PRO A 154 -7.73 5.94 15.20
CA PRO A 154 -7.42 5.86 16.61
C PRO A 154 -7.11 7.28 17.13
N ALA A 155 -7.41 7.56 18.41
CA ALA A 155 -7.17 8.88 19.00
C ALA A 155 -5.66 9.21 19.04
N VAL A 156 -4.87 8.19 19.39
CA VAL A 156 -3.42 8.07 19.26
C VAL A 156 -3.13 6.78 18.51
N ARG A 157 -1.98 6.65 17.83
CA ARG A 157 -1.58 5.40 17.15
C ARG A 157 -1.79 4.20 18.09
N THR A 158 -2.42 3.15 17.58
CA THR A 158 -2.68 1.95 18.37
C THR A 158 -1.36 1.29 18.76
N GLU A 159 -1.26 0.87 20.03
CA GLU A 159 -0.06 0.19 20.52
C GLU A 159 0.19 -1.11 19.76
N GLY A 160 1.46 -1.41 19.47
CA GLY A 160 1.84 -2.58 18.67
C GLY A 160 1.49 -2.52 17.18
N VAL A 161 0.67 -1.56 16.73
CA VAL A 161 0.27 -1.46 15.30
C VAL A 161 1.33 -0.74 14.49
N ALA A 162 1.83 -1.44 13.47
CA ALA A 162 2.90 -1.00 12.59
C ALA A 162 2.42 -0.53 11.19
N LEU A 163 1.22 -0.95 10.80
CA LEU A 163 0.62 -0.71 9.49
C LEU A 163 -0.45 0.39 9.57
N LEU A 164 -0.33 1.40 8.70
CA LEU A 164 -1.38 2.39 8.42
C LEU A 164 -1.96 2.16 7.02
N VAL A 165 -3.27 1.94 6.92
CA VAL A 165 -4.00 1.75 5.67
C VAL A 165 -4.75 3.03 5.29
N GLN A 166 -4.44 3.58 4.11
CA GLN A 166 -5.15 4.70 3.52
C GLN A 166 -6.37 4.23 2.72
N ILE A 167 -7.50 4.87 2.99
CA ILE A 167 -8.73 4.78 2.21
C ILE A 167 -8.80 5.95 1.20
N PRO A 168 -8.85 5.69 -0.12
CA PRO A 168 -8.68 6.71 -1.17
C PRO A 168 -9.98 7.50 -1.45
N VAL A 169 -10.45 8.27 -0.47
CA VAL A 169 -11.69 9.07 -0.57
C VAL A 169 -11.63 10.15 -1.64
N THR A 170 -10.44 10.66 -1.97
CA THR A 170 -10.21 11.62 -3.06
C THR A 170 -10.55 11.02 -4.41
N THR A 171 -10.15 9.77 -4.66
CA THR A 171 -10.52 9.05 -5.89
C THR A 171 -12.02 8.82 -5.95
N ALA A 172 -12.65 8.30 -4.88
CA ALA A 172 -14.11 8.15 -4.92
C ALA A 172 -14.84 9.47 -5.13
N GLN A 173 -14.32 10.57 -4.61
CA GLN A 173 -14.91 11.88 -4.79
C GLN A 173 -14.75 12.43 -6.22
N ALA A 174 -13.64 12.13 -6.90
CA ALA A 174 -13.41 12.49 -8.30
C ALA A 174 -14.46 11.86 -9.24
N TYR A 175 -14.87 10.63 -8.92
CA TYR A 175 -15.85 9.86 -9.70
C TYR A 175 -17.31 10.05 -9.24
N ASN A 176 -17.55 10.75 -8.13
CA ASN A 176 -18.90 10.97 -7.60
C ASN A 176 -19.66 11.96 -8.50
N SER A 177 -20.73 11.51 -9.13
CA SER A 177 -21.58 12.30 -10.02
C SER A 177 -22.74 13.01 -9.31
N TYR A 178 -22.87 12.88 -7.99
CA TYR A 178 -23.98 13.48 -7.23
C TYR A 178 -24.07 14.98 -7.47
N GLY A 179 -25.30 15.45 -7.73
CA GLY A 179 -25.56 16.84 -8.10
C GLY A 179 -25.28 17.13 -9.58
N GLY A 180 -25.03 16.10 -10.39
CA GLY A 180 -24.96 16.17 -11.85
C GLY A 180 -23.56 16.11 -12.44
N LYS A 181 -22.48 16.36 -11.70
CA LYS A 181 -21.12 16.41 -12.27
C LYS A 181 -20.11 15.62 -11.45
N SER A 182 -19.13 15.04 -12.14
CA SER A 182 -17.88 14.51 -11.59
C SER A 182 -16.68 15.14 -12.32
N LEU A 183 -15.45 14.69 -12.05
CA LEU A 183 -14.26 15.11 -12.81
C LEU A 183 -14.16 14.42 -14.21
N TYR A 184 -15.16 13.66 -14.62
CA TYR A 184 -15.23 12.99 -15.92
C TYR A 184 -16.50 13.36 -16.68
N ASP A 185 -16.38 13.41 -18.00
CA ASP A 185 -17.45 13.69 -18.95
C ASP A 185 -18.53 12.59 -18.95
N TYR A 186 -18.11 11.32 -18.97
CA TYR A 186 -19.00 10.18 -19.23
C TYR A 186 -20.08 9.96 -18.16
N ASN A 187 -19.86 10.44 -16.92
CA ASN A 187 -20.82 10.37 -15.81
C ASN A 187 -21.21 11.77 -15.31
N SER A 188 -20.93 12.81 -16.10
CA SER A 188 -21.47 14.13 -15.87
C SER A 188 -22.70 14.35 -16.75
N THR A 189 -23.71 15.04 -16.22
CA THR A 189 -24.81 15.59 -17.00
C THR A 189 -24.24 16.40 -18.15
N ASP A 190 -24.95 16.46 -19.28
CA ASP A 190 -24.58 17.15 -20.53
C ASP A 190 -23.26 16.73 -21.21
N GLY A 191 -22.48 15.83 -20.61
CA GLY A 191 -21.21 15.35 -21.14
C GLY A 191 -20.01 16.24 -20.84
N GLU A 192 -20.16 17.29 -20.02
CA GLU A 192 -19.05 18.16 -19.63
C GLU A 192 -18.61 17.89 -18.17
N PRO A 193 -17.31 17.63 -17.90
CA PRO A 193 -16.81 17.41 -16.55
C PRO A 193 -16.83 18.71 -15.73
N SER A 194 -16.84 18.58 -14.41
CA SER A 194 -16.45 19.68 -13.51
C SER A 194 -14.95 19.66 -13.25
N THR A 195 -14.39 20.82 -12.91
CA THR A 195 -13.03 20.94 -12.35
C THR A 195 -13.03 21.06 -10.82
N PHE A 196 -14.22 20.99 -10.20
CA PHE A 196 -14.43 21.12 -8.76
C PHE A 196 -15.42 20.07 -8.26
N VAL A 197 -15.10 19.41 -7.16
CA VAL A 197 -16.01 18.44 -6.53
C VAL A 197 -16.01 18.55 -5.00
N SER A 198 -17.20 18.62 -4.37
CA SER A 198 -17.38 18.84 -2.92
C SER A 198 -17.57 17.56 -2.13
N PHE A 199 -16.85 17.37 -1.02
CA PHE A 199 -17.12 16.30 -0.07
C PHE A 199 -18.40 16.53 0.75
N ASN A 200 -19.02 17.71 0.70
CA ASN A 200 -20.31 18.00 1.37
C ASN A 200 -21.49 17.61 0.49
N ARG A 201 -21.46 16.41 -0.08
CA ARG A 201 -22.56 15.89 -0.89
C ARG A 201 -22.65 14.37 -0.74
N PRO A 202 -23.85 13.78 -0.89
CA PRO A 202 -24.00 12.33 -0.95
C PRO A 202 -23.17 11.69 -2.06
N PHE A 203 -22.96 10.38 -1.95
CA PHE A 203 -22.49 9.58 -3.06
C PHE A 203 -23.71 9.06 -3.81
N ASP A 204 -23.94 9.55 -5.04
CA ASP A 204 -25.04 9.10 -5.93
C ASP A 204 -24.93 7.61 -6.24
N ASN A 205 -23.73 7.08 -6.01
CA ASN A 205 -23.40 5.73 -6.28
C ASN A 205 -22.36 5.24 -5.26
N PRO A 206 -22.73 4.44 -4.23
CA PRO A 206 -21.73 3.72 -3.44
C PRO A 206 -20.85 2.80 -4.32
N TRP A 207 -21.31 2.44 -5.54
CA TRP A 207 -20.60 1.66 -6.57
C TRP A 207 -19.43 2.39 -7.25
N ASN A 208 -18.89 3.46 -6.64
CA ASN A 208 -17.51 3.84 -6.94
C ASN A 208 -16.60 2.74 -6.39
N TYR A 209 -16.22 1.80 -7.28
CA TYR A 209 -15.52 0.52 -7.08
C TYR A 209 -14.54 0.39 -5.91
N ALA A 210 -13.89 1.48 -5.50
CA ALA A 210 -13.11 1.54 -4.27
C ALA A 210 -13.90 1.06 -3.05
N PHE A 211 -15.12 1.55 -2.84
CA PHE A 211 -15.84 1.32 -1.58
C PHE A 211 -16.71 0.07 -1.57
N ASP A 212 -17.12 -0.45 -2.73
CA ASP A 212 -17.97 -1.63 -2.81
C ASP A 212 -17.22 -2.94 -3.05
N ALA A 213 -15.97 -2.86 -3.55
CA ALA A 213 -15.20 -4.06 -3.89
C ALA A 213 -13.76 -4.00 -3.37
N TRP A 214 -12.95 -3.03 -3.80
CA TRP A 214 -11.51 -3.06 -3.52
C TRP A 214 -11.15 -2.85 -2.03
N GLN A 215 -11.62 -1.76 -1.41
CA GLN A 215 -11.36 -1.49 0.01
C GLN A 215 -11.96 -2.57 0.91
N PRO A 216 -13.23 -3.01 0.72
CA PRO A 216 -13.78 -4.10 1.51
C PRO A 216 -12.99 -5.39 1.41
N SER A 217 -12.58 -5.81 0.21
CA SER A 217 -11.75 -7.00 0.01
C SER A 217 -10.46 -6.92 0.82
N PHE A 218 -9.74 -5.80 0.74
CA PHE A 218 -8.47 -5.64 1.45
C PHE A 218 -8.66 -5.59 2.97
N VAL A 219 -9.61 -4.79 3.47
CA VAL A 219 -9.91 -4.67 4.91
C VAL A 219 -10.33 -6.01 5.51
N ARG A 220 -11.27 -6.72 4.86
CA ARG A 220 -11.74 -8.02 5.33
C ARG A 220 -10.63 -9.06 5.32
N TRP A 221 -9.74 -9.01 4.33
CA TRP A 221 -8.59 -9.91 4.26
C TRP A 221 -7.60 -9.67 5.41
N LEU A 222 -7.30 -8.41 5.74
CA LEU A 222 -6.46 -8.08 6.91
C LEU A 222 -7.07 -8.64 8.20
N GLU A 223 -8.37 -8.41 8.42
CA GLU A 223 -9.10 -8.85 9.62
C GLU A 223 -9.16 -10.37 9.73
N ARG A 224 -9.52 -11.06 8.63
CA ARG A 224 -9.54 -12.52 8.53
C ARG A 224 -8.20 -13.14 8.90
N ASN A 225 -7.12 -12.46 8.52
CA ASN A 225 -5.74 -12.89 8.74
C ASN A 225 -5.09 -12.33 10.00
N ARG A 226 -5.87 -11.65 10.85
CA ARG A 226 -5.39 -11.06 12.13
C ARG A 226 -4.18 -10.13 11.94
N ILE A 227 -4.15 -9.40 10.84
CA ILE A 227 -3.14 -8.39 10.57
C ILE A 227 -3.64 -7.07 11.15
N ALA A 228 -3.03 -6.63 12.25
CA ALA A 228 -3.43 -5.40 12.93
C ALA A 228 -3.03 -4.16 12.10
N ALA A 229 -3.98 -3.25 11.91
CA ALA A 229 -3.80 -2.03 11.13
C ALA A 229 -4.60 -0.87 11.72
N ASP A 230 -4.03 0.32 11.62
CA ASP A 230 -4.75 1.58 11.81
C ASP A 230 -5.22 2.08 10.44
N TYR A 231 -6.30 2.88 10.41
CA TYR A 231 -6.88 3.39 9.17
C TYR A 231 -6.86 4.91 9.12
N CYS A 232 -6.67 5.46 7.92
CA CYS A 232 -6.84 6.87 7.61
C CYS A 232 -7.50 7.05 6.25
N THR A 233 -7.92 8.26 5.92
CA THR A 233 -8.35 8.64 4.57
C THR A 233 -7.27 9.45 3.87
N SER A 234 -7.32 9.54 2.54
CA SER A 234 -6.39 10.39 1.78
C SER A 234 -6.42 11.86 2.23
N LEU A 235 -7.57 12.37 2.70
CA LEU A 235 -7.66 13.70 3.31
C LEU A 235 -6.92 13.81 4.66
N ASP A 236 -6.82 12.74 5.44
CA ASP A 236 -6.01 12.75 6.66
C ASP A 236 -4.53 12.86 6.31
N LEU A 237 -4.06 12.11 5.31
CA LEU A 237 -2.70 12.22 4.81
C LEU A 237 -2.42 13.61 4.21
N HIS A 238 -3.43 14.30 3.66
CA HIS A 238 -3.34 15.69 3.24
C HIS A 238 -3.27 16.69 4.41
N ARG A 239 -4.03 16.45 5.49
CA ARG A 239 -4.20 17.43 6.59
C ARG A 239 -3.20 17.31 7.73
N GLU A 240 -2.75 16.10 8.06
CA GLU A 240 -1.93 15.86 9.25
C GLU A 240 -0.44 15.54 8.90
N PRO A 241 0.50 16.48 9.07
CA PRO A 241 1.90 16.27 8.74
C PRO A 241 2.58 15.13 9.51
N GLN A 242 2.10 14.85 10.72
CA GLN A 242 2.66 13.82 11.62
C GLN A 242 1.90 12.49 11.54
N LEU A 243 0.96 12.32 10.60
CA LEU A 243 0.10 11.14 10.52
C LEU A 243 0.90 9.83 10.46
N LEU A 244 2.01 9.81 9.71
CA LEU A 244 2.82 8.62 9.49
C LEU A 244 3.80 8.32 10.64
N LYS A 245 3.93 9.22 11.63
CA LYS A 245 4.89 9.07 12.72
C LYS A 245 4.58 7.83 13.56
N GLY A 246 5.57 6.96 13.73
CA GLY A 246 5.49 5.77 14.58
C GLY A 246 5.02 4.49 13.87
N TYR A 247 4.49 4.61 12.64
CA TYR A 247 4.24 3.46 11.78
C TYR A 247 5.52 2.99 11.07
N GLN A 248 5.53 1.74 10.63
CA GLN A 248 6.61 1.15 9.84
C GLN A 248 6.19 0.99 8.38
N LEU A 249 4.89 0.83 8.13
CA LEU A 249 4.35 0.58 6.80
C LEU A 249 3.13 1.46 6.54
N PHE A 250 3.16 2.18 5.41
CA PHE A 250 2.00 2.78 4.78
C PHE A 250 1.49 1.89 3.65
N THR A 251 0.18 1.73 3.53
CA THR A 251 -0.43 0.99 2.42
C THR A 251 -1.66 1.68 1.87
N THR A 252 -1.81 1.59 0.54
CA THR A 252 -3.06 1.82 -0.18
C THR A 252 -3.31 0.64 -1.10
N ALA A 253 -4.57 0.37 -1.43
CA ALA A 253 -4.97 -0.80 -2.20
C ALA A 253 -6.12 -0.45 -3.15
N GLY A 254 -6.26 -1.16 -4.27
CA GLY A 254 -7.32 -0.91 -5.25
C GLY A 254 -6.97 0.23 -6.21
N HIS A 255 -7.73 1.32 -6.15
CA HIS A 255 -7.59 2.44 -7.08
C HIS A 255 -7.44 3.76 -6.31
N ASP A 256 -6.23 4.31 -6.33
CA ASP A 256 -5.86 5.50 -5.57
C ASP A 256 -5.22 6.58 -6.47
N GLU A 257 -6.01 7.10 -7.41
CA GLU A 257 -5.57 7.96 -8.52
C GLU A 257 -5.32 9.43 -8.15
N TYR A 258 -6.08 10.01 -7.21
CA TYR A 258 -6.10 11.46 -6.97
C TYR A 258 -5.34 11.85 -5.70
N TRP A 259 -4.19 12.50 -5.86
CA TRP A 259 -3.26 12.82 -4.77
C TRP A 259 -2.93 14.31 -4.73
N SER A 260 -2.84 14.87 -3.52
CA SER A 260 -2.29 16.22 -3.35
C SER A 260 -0.77 16.18 -3.21
N ARG A 261 -0.11 17.30 -3.55
CA ARG A 261 1.33 17.45 -3.35
C ARG A 261 1.75 17.18 -1.90
N ALA A 262 0.96 17.66 -0.94
CA ALA A 262 1.23 17.44 0.49
C ALA A 262 1.22 15.94 0.86
N MET A 263 0.24 15.17 0.36
CA MET A 263 0.19 13.72 0.59
C MET A 263 1.44 13.03 0.06
N ARG A 264 1.80 13.32 -1.19
CA ARG A 264 2.95 12.71 -1.87
C ARG A 264 4.27 13.03 -1.16
N ARG A 265 4.49 14.30 -0.78
CA ARG A 265 5.70 14.72 -0.07
C ARG A 265 5.82 14.13 1.33
N ARG A 266 4.71 13.91 2.02
CA ARG A 266 4.72 13.24 3.33
C ARG A 266 5.09 11.76 3.20
N LEU A 267 4.56 11.08 2.20
CA LEU A 267 4.95 9.70 1.91
C LEU A 267 6.43 9.62 1.52
N ASP A 268 6.90 10.48 0.62
CA ASP A 268 8.31 10.56 0.23
C ASP A 268 9.23 10.74 1.45
N ALA A 269 8.89 11.67 2.34
CA ALA A 269 9.67 11.97 3.54
C ALA A 269 9.64 10.81 4.55
N PHE A 270 8.47 10.19 4.75
CA PHE A 270 8.33 9.02 5.61
C PHE A 270 9.19 7.86 5.14
N VAL A 271 9.15 7.54 3.83
CA VAL A 271 9.97 6.48 3.26
C VAL A 271 11.45 6.85 3.32
N ALA A 272 11.82 8.08 2.95
CA ALA A 272 13.20 8.54 3.04
C ALA A 272 13.78 8.45 4.46
N ALA A 273 12.95 8.56 5.49
CA ALA A 273 13.32 8.45 6.91
C ALA A 273 13.28 7.00 7.48
N GLY A 274 12.96 5.99 6.66
CA GLY A 274 13.03 4.58 7.06
C GLY A 274 11.67 3.91 7.26
N GLY A 275 10.58 4.64 7.05
CA GLY A 275 9.27 4.03 6.82
C GLY A 275 9.24 3.25 5.51
N ASN A 276 8.26 2.38 5.35
CA ASN A 276 8.08 1.60 4.12
C ASN A 276 6.71 1.88 3.51
N ALA A 277 6.58 1.66 2.20
CA ALA A 277 5.29 1.73 1.51
C ALA A 277 5.02 0.42 0.75
N ALA A 278 3.78 -0.05 0.82
CA ALA A 278 3.29 -1.13 -0.04
C ALA A 278 2.06 -0.63 -0.81
N ILE A 279 2.18 -0.62 -2.14
CA ILE A 279 1.16 -0.10 -3.06
C ILE A 279 0.50 -1.31 -3.74
N PHE A 280 -0.67 -1.71 -3.25
CA PHE A 280 -1.48 -2.80 -3.81
C PHE A 280 -2.56 -2.23 -4.75
N SER A 281 -2.16 -1.27 -5.58
CA SER A 281 -3.02 -0.42 -6.40
C SER A 281 -2.45 -0.28 -7.81
N GLY A 282 -3.31 0.10 -8.77
CA GLY A 282 -2.96 0.51 -10.13
C GLY A 282 -3.55 1.88 -10.44
N ASN A 283 -3.06 2.53 -11.50
CA ASN A 283 -3.35 3.94 -11.79
C ASN A 283 -3.17 4.83 -10.55
N THR A 284 -2.08 4.57 -9.83
CA THR A 284 -1.88 5.13 -8.49
C THR A 284 -1.24 6.50 -8.60
N CYS A 285 -1.74 7.48 -7.84
CA CYS A 285 -1.18 8.83 -7.78
C CYS A 285 -1.05 9.49 -9.16
N TRP A 286 -2.00 9.28 -10.07
CA TRP A 286 -1.92 9.78 -11.45
C TRP A 286 -2.23 11.28 -11.61
N TRP A 287 -3.21 11.79 -10.86
CA TRP A 287 -3.62 13.20 -10.92
C TRP A 287 -3.17 13.98 -9.69
N GLN A 288 -2.53 15.13 -9.92
CA GLN A 288 -2.34 16.12 -8.86
C GLN A 288 -3.64 16.88 -8.60
N VAL A 289 -4.08 16.90 -7.33
CA VAL A 289 -5.22 17.71 -6.86
C VAL A 289 -4.80 18.79 -5.87
N ARG A 290 -5.64 19.81 -5.77
CA ARG A 290 -5.63 20.78 -4.67
C ARG A 290 -6.96 20.74 -3.91
N PHE A 291 -6.99 21.36 -2.76
CA PHE A 291 -8.22 21.59 -2.01
C PHE A 291 -8.41 23.08 -1.74
N ASP A 292 -9.66 23.50 -1.65
CA ASP A 292 -10.03 24.83 -1.16
C ASP A 292 -11.12 24.73 -0.09
N ASP A 293 -11.46 25.90 0.48
CA ASP A 293 -12.30 26.02 1.67
C ASP A 293 -13.78 26.25 1.37
N VAL A 294 -14.23 26.11 0.11
CA VAL A 294 -15.65 26.20 -0.21
C VAL A 294 -16.39 25.02 0.42
N GLY A 295 -17.37 25.34 1.26
CA GLY A 295 -18.07 24.37 2.11
C GLY A 295 -17.31 23.99 3.38
N GLY A 296 -16.19 24.66 3.69
CA GLY A 296 -15.34 24.42 4.86
C GLY A 296 -13.95 23.91 4.49
N ALA A 297 -13.06 23.86 5.49
CA ALA A 297 -11.65 23.55 5.30
C ALA A 297 -11.39 22.25 4.52
N ASP A 298 -10.68 22.35 3.39
CA ASP A 298 -10.43 21.29 2.41
C ASP A 298 -11.67 20.44 2.05
N ARG A 299 -12.84 21.06 1.90
CA ARG A 299 -14.09 20.34 1.56
C ARG A 299 -14.40 20.35 0.07
N ARG A 300 -13.69 21.12 -0.74
CA ARG A 300 -13.78 21.06 -2.21
C ARG A 300 -12.45 20.67 -2.81
N MET A 301 -12.45 19.60 -3.59
CA MET A 301 -11.30 19.15 -4.36
C MET A 301 -11.30 19.81 -5.74
N VAL A 302 -10.14 20.29 -6.14
CA VAL A 302 -9.91 21.02 -7.40
C VAL A 302 -9.01 20.19 -8.30
N CYS A 303 -9.44 19.97 -9.54
CA CYS A 303 -8.65 19.30 -10.56
C CYS A 303 -9.07 19.75 -11.96
N TYR A 304 -8.20 20.47 -12.65
CA TYR A 304 -8.44 20.93 -14.01
C TYR A 304 -8.07 19.91 -15.07
N LYS A 305 -7.33 18.85 -14.70
CA LYS A 305 -6.78 17.83 -15.62
C LYS A 305 -6.03 18.43 -16.81
N SER A 306 -5.50 19.64 -16.64
CA SER A 306 -4.87 20.42 -17.68
C SER A 306 -3.98 21.47 -17.06
N ARG A 307 -2.69 21.46 -17.38
CA ARG A 307 -1.76 22.50 -16.91
C ARG A 307 -2.13 23.88 -17.47
N ALA A 308 -2.47 23.96 -18.75
CA ALA A 308 -2.84 25.21 -19.41
C ALA A 308 -4.22 25.70 -18.98
N GLY A 309 -5.16 24.77 -18.72
CA GLY A 309 -6.52 25.09 -18.29
C GLY A 309 -6.65 25.46 -16.81
N ASP A 310 -5.61 25.22 -16.00
CA ASP A 310 -5.60 25.57 -14.58
C ASP A 310 -5.16 27.03 -14.37
N PRO A 311 -6.08 27.96 -14.02
CA PRO A 311 -5.75 29.37 -13.81
C PRO A 311 -5.01 29.62 -12.48
N GLY A 312 -5.01 28.66 -11.56
CA GLY A 312 -4.43 28.79 -10.22
C GLY A 312 -3.10 28.05 -10.06
N GLY A 313 -2.53 28.17 -8.86
CA GLY A 313 -1.31 27.46 -8.44
C GLY A 313 -0.01 27.95 -9.09
N THR A 314 1.11 27.57 -8.47
CA THR A 314 2.47 27.64 -9.01
C THR A 314 2.72 26.52 -10.03
N ALA A 315 3.85 26.59 -10.76
CA ALA A 315 4.22 25.60 -11.76
C ALA A 315 4.25 24.14 -11.25
N GLN A 316 4.53 23.93 -9.95
CA GLN A 316 4.58 22.60 -9.31
C GLN A 316 3.28 22.23 -8.57
N THR A 317 2.26 23.09 -8.60
CA THR A 317 0.97 22.85 -7.94
C THR A 317 -0.21 22.86 -8.93
N LYS A 318 0.07 22.96 -10.25
CA LYS A 318 -0.93 22.81 -11.31
C LYS A 318 -1.63 21.45 -11.21
N THR A 319 -2.94 21.41 -11.36
CA THR A 319 -3.74 20.19 -11.25
C THR A 319 -3.83 19.50 -12.59
N THR A 320 -2.76 18.77 -12.90
CA THR A 320 -2.55 17.99 -14.12
C THR A 320 -1.88 16.66 -13.72
N ASN A 321 -1.48 15.85 -14.70
CA ASN A 321 -0.61 14.73 -14.42
C ASN A 321 0.77 15.20 -13.95
N TRP A 322 1.39 14.42 -13.09
CA TRP A 322 2.64 14.82 -12.43
C TRP A 322 3.84 14.96 -13.39
N PHE A 323 3.87 14.16 -14.46
CA PHE A 323 4.88 14.26 -15.51
C PHE A 323 4.72 15.50 -16.41
N ASP A 324 3.55 16.17 -16.41
CA ASP A 324 3.30 17.41 -17.16
C ASP A 324 3.61 18.68 -16.35
N LEU A 325 4.03 18.55 -15.08
CA LEU A 325 4.52 19.68 -14.29
C LEU A 325 5.81 20.28 -14.86
N GLN A 326 6.14 21.52 -14.46
CA GLN A 326 7.39 22.19 -14.85
C GLN A 326 8.19 22.66 -13.62
N PRO A 327 9.36 22.09 -13.32
CA PRO A 327 9.91 20.88 -13.95
C PRO A 327 9.02 19.64 -13.68
N PRO A 328 9.10 18.59 -14.51
CA PRO A 328 8.37 17.34 -14.29
C PRO A 328 8.68 16.73 -12.94
N ASP A 329 7.67 16.13 -12.33
CA ASP A 329 7.77 15.50 -11.02
C ASP A 329 6.96 14.20 -11.06
N PRO A 330 7.24 13.24 -11.96
CA PRO A 330 6.34 12.11 -12.25
C PRO A 330 6.13 11.19 -11.04
N GLU A 331 4.92 10.65 -10.91
CA GLU A 331 4.46 9.89 -9.73
C GLU A 331 5.25 8.61 -9.48
N ASN A 332 5.77 7.98 -10.53
CA ASN A 332 6.67 6.83 -10.43
C ASN A 332 7.93 7.11 -9.62
N SER A 333 8.38 8.36 -9.48
CA SER A 333 9.44 8.66 -8.51
C SER A 333 9.03 8.31 -7.07
N THR A 334 7.75 8.48 -6.69
CA THR A 334 7.23 8.15 -5.36
C THR A 334 6.80 6.70 -5.21
N ILE A 335 6.13 6.13 -6.22
CA ILE A 335 5.52 4.78 -6.13
C ILE A 335 6.20 3.71 -6.99
N GLY A 336 7.25 4.08 -7.73
CA GLY A 336 8.09 3.17 -8.52
C GLY A 336 7.59 2.92 -9.94
N LEU A 337 6.28 2.90 -10.16
CA LEU A 337 5.65 2.61 -11.45
C LEU A 337 4.67 3.71 -11.84
N SER A 338 4.33 3.78 -13.13
CA SER A 338 3.43 4.78 -13.71
C SER A 338 2.34 4.13 -14.55
N PHE A 339 1.13 4.68 -14.44
CA PHE A 339 0.06 4.38 -15.40
C PHE A 339 0.47 4.76 -16.83
N LEU A 340 1.38 5.72 -17.02
CA LEU A 340 1.90 6.13 -18.34
C LEU A 340 2.53 4.96 -19.12
N LYS A 341 3.03 3.94 -18.43
CA LYS A 341 3.58 2.71 -19.03
C LYS A 341 2.67 1.50 -18.81
N GLY A 342 1.57 1.74 -18.11
CA GLY A 342 0.51 0.82 -17.78
C GLY A 342 -0.45 0.49 -18.91
N ALA A 343 -1.47 -0.30 -18.59
CA ALA A 343 -2.56 -0.71 -19.46
C ALA A 343 -3.92 -0.55 -18.74
N SER A 344 -5.02 -0.53 -19.50
CA SER A 344 -6.37 -0.48 -18.95
C SER A 344 -7.30 -1.41 -19.72
N TRP A 345 -8.15 -2.12 -18.98
CA TRP A 345 -9.28 -2.88 -19.52
C TRP A 345 -10.54 -2.44 -18.75
N VAL A 346 -11.62 -2.01 -19.39
CA VAL A 346 -12.70 -1.31 -18.67
C VAL A 346 -14.05 -2.00 -18.71
N THR A 347 -14.16 -3.15 -19.40
CA THR A 347 -15.48 -3.68 -19.82
C THR A 347 -15.81 -5.14 -19.48
N ALA A 348 -14.86 -6.00 -19.07
CA ALA A 348 -15.12 -7.43 -18.77
C ALA A 348 -14.59 -7.86 -17.38
N MET A 349 -15.17 -8.89 -16.77
CA MET A 349 -14.64 -9.60 -15.58
C MET A 349 -14.98 -11.10 -15.69
N PRO A 350 -14.05 -12.04 -15.40
CA PRO A 350 -12.62 -11.82 -15.17
C PRO A 350 -11.94 -11.25 -16.41
N ARG A 351 -10.82 -10.56 -16.21
CA ARG A 351 -10.08 -9.95 -17.31
C ARG A 351 -9.41 -11.01 -18.17
N PRO A 352 -9.43 -10.90 -19.50
CA PRO A 352 -8.61 -11.73 -20.38
C PRO A 352 -7.14 -11.29 -20.30
N ALA A 353 -6.64 -11.03 -19.10
CA ALA A 353 -5.32 -10.48 -18.89
C ALA A 353 -4.27 -11.59 -18.82
N PRO A 354 -3.08 -11.37 -19.36
CA PRO A 354 -1.98 -12.31 -19.23
C PRO A 354 -1.54 -12.39 -17.76
N PRO A 355 -0.94 -13.52 -17.36
CA PRO A 355 -0.37 -13.65 -16.03
C PRO A 355 0.84 -12.71 -15.85
N PHE A 356 1.13 -12.35 -14.60
CA PHE A 356 2.46 -11.88 -14.23
C PHE A 356 3.46 -13.02 -14.43
N VAL A 357 4.48 -12.79 -15.25
CA VAL A 357 5.60 -13.69 -15.48
C VAL A 357 6.73 -13.32 -14.52
N VAL A 358 7.14 -14.29 -13.70
CA VAL A 358 8.15 -14.11 -12.64
C VAL A 358 9.56 -14.00 -13.23
N MET A 359 10.28 -12.95 -12.86
CA MET A 359 11.66 -12.71 -13.29
C MET A 359 12.67 -13.02 -12.18
N ASP A 360 12.26 -12.84 -10.92
CA ASP A 360 13.13 -12.90 -9.75
C ASP A 360 12.54 -13.76 -8.61
N PRO A 361 12.46 -15.10 -8.80
CA PRO A 361 11.73 -15.99 -7.88
C PRO A 361 12.31 -16.04 -6.46
N ASP A 362 13.61 -15.77 -6.30
CA ASP A 362 14.29 -15.80 -5.00
C ASP A 362 14.03 -14.54 -4.15
N HIS A 363 13.35 -13.54 -4.71
CA HIS A 363 12.99 -12.35 -3.96
C HIS A 363 12.06 -12.70 -2.79
N TRP A 364 12.31 -12.10 -1.62
CA TRP A 364 11.58 -12.41 -0.37
C TRP A 364 10.06 -12.23 -0.49
N ALA A 365 9.59 -11.41 -1.44
CA ALA A 365 8.16 -11.23 -1.71
C ALA A 365 7.49 -12.54 -2.20
N PHE A 366 8.23 -13.39 -2.92
CA PHE A 366 7.74 -14.65 -3.47
C PHE A 366 8.03 -15.86 -2.57
N ALA A 367 8.59 -15.67 -1.38
CA ALA A 367 8.89 -16.76 -0.46
C ALA A 367 7.64 -17.61 -0.15
N GLY A 368 7.77 -18.94 -0.25
CA GLY A 368 6.68 -19.88 0.04
C GLY A 368 5.58 -19.94 -1.03
N THR A 369 5.74 -19.26 -2.17
CA THR A 369 4.77 -19.34 -3.29
C THR A 369 5.01 -20.54 -4.21
N GLY A 370 6.23 -21.11 -4.20
CA GLY A 370 6.65 -22.14 -5.16
C GLY A 370 6.89 -21.62 -6.58
N LEU A 371 6.85 -20.30 -6.80
CA LEU A 371 7.13 -19.69 -8.09
C LEU A 371 8.59 -19.89 -8.51
N VAL A 372 8.78 -20.13 -9.80
CA VAL A 372 10.11 -20.22 -10.45
C VAL A 372 10.21 -19.19 -11.57
N SER A 373 11.42 -18.92 -12.05
CA SER A 373 11.64 -17.98 -13.17
C SER A 373 10.81 -18.41 -14.40
N GLY A 374 10.11 -17.47 -15.01
CA GLY A 374 9.22 -17.69 -16.15
C GLY A 374 7.82 -18.20 -15.80
N ALA A 375 7.55 -18.56 -14.53
CA ALA A 375 6.21 -19.00 -14.12
C ALA A 375 5.20 -17.83 -14.20
N GLY A 376 4.00 -18.13 -14.71
CA GLY A 376 2.88 -17.19 -14.76
C GLY A 376 1.96 -17.32 -13.54
N PHE A 377 1.50 -16.21 -12.96
CA PHE A 377 0.44 -16.20 -11.96
C PHE A 377 -0.47 -14.97 -12.05
N GLY A 378 -1.64 -15.05 -11.40
CA GLY A 378 -2.45 -13.87 -11.09
C GLY A 378 -3.09 -13.15 -12.27
N GLY A 379 -3.16 -13.74 -13.47
CA GLY A 379 -3.73 -13.09 -14.66
C GLY A 379 -5.16 -12.57 -14.45
N ALA A 380 -5.98 -13.28 -13.66
CA ALA A 380 -7.33 -12.81 -13.29
C ALA A 380 -7.36 -11.53 -12.43
N TYR A 381 -6.19 -11.07 -11.94
CA TYR A 381 -6.00 -9.95 -11.03
C TYR A 381 -5.10 -8.85 -11.63
N VAL A 382 -4.90 -8.89 -12.95
CA VAL A 382 -4.22 -7.85 -13.76
C VAL A 382 -5.30 -6.99 -14.43
N GLY A 383 -5.36 -5.70 -14.08
CA GLY A 383 -6.47 -4.77 -14.40
C GLY A 383 -6.98 -4.12 -13.11
N TYR A 384 -8.08 -3.38 -12.98
CA TYR A 384 -8.80 -2.55 -13.95
C TYR A 384 -7.85 -1.73 -14.81
N GLU A 385 -6.86 -1.14 -14.15
CA GLU A 385 -5.73 -0.42 -14.69
C GLU A 385 -4.46 -0.94 -14.03
N THR A 386 -3.35 -0.84 -14.75
CA THR A 386 -2.05 -1.36 -14.32
C THR A 386 -0.99 -0.28 -14.38
N ASP A 387 0.05 -0.40 -13.58
CA ASP A 387 1.21 0.50 -13.62
C ASP A 387 2.45 -0.29 -14.06
N ALA A 388 3.35 0.36 -14.80
CA ALA A 388 4.65 -0.21 -15.19
C ALA A 388 5.74 0.88 -15.24
N ALA A 389 6.98 0.47 -15.52
CA ALA A 389 8.09 1.39 -15.77
C ALA A 389 8.50 1.32 -17.24
N ASP A 390 9.17 2.36 -17.73
CA ASP A 390 9.96 2.27 -18.95
C ASP A 390 11.13 1.31 -18.73
N PHE A 391 11.31 0.33 -19.61
CA PHE A 391 12.34 -0.70 -19.47
C PHE A 391 12.98 -1.07 -20.80
N VAL A 392 14.17 -1.66 -20.71
CA VAL A 392 14.82 -2.38 -21.81
C VAL A 392 14.97 -3.85 -21.43
N THR A 393 14.83 -4.74 -22.39
CA THR A 393 15.07 -6.17 -22.16
C THR A 393 16.56 -6.45 -22.22
N GLY A 394 17.12 -6.97 -21.14
CA GLY A 394 18.51 -7.39 -21.07
C GLY A 394 18.76 -8.64 -21.92
N THR A 395 20.04 -8.98 -22.11
CA THR A 395 20.44 -10.20 -22.83
C THR A 395 20.02 -11.49 -22.12
N ASP A 396 19.70 -11.40 -20.83
CA ASP A 396 19.13 -12.48 -20.00
C ASP A 396 17.60 -12.59 -20.12
N GLY A 397 16.97 -11.77 -20.98
CA GLY A 397 15.52 -11.72 -21.17
C GLY A 397 14.77 -10.97 -20.08
N ARG A 398 15.45 -10.35 -19.10
CA ARG A 398 14.80 -9.63 -17.99
C ARG A 398 14.53 -8.16 -18.33
N PRO A 399 13.43 -7.57 -17.83
CA PRO A 399 13.16 -6.14 -17.97
C PRO A 399 13.98 -5.33 -16.96
N TYR A 400 14.79 -4.40 -17.46
CA TYR A 400 15.57 -3.45 -16.65
C TYR A 400 15.00 -2.04 -16.82
N PRO A 401 14.57 -1.38 -15.73
CA PRO A 401 14.08 0.00 -15.80
C PRO A 401 15.13 0.94 -16.39
N THR A 402 14.72 1.82 -17.30
CA THR A 402 15.63 2.78 -17.94
C THR A 402 15.91 3.99 -17.05
N GLY A 403 14.96 4.33 -16.17
CA GLY A 403 14.96 5.56 -15.36
C GLY A 403 14.59 6.83 -16.15
N SER A 404 14.45 6.73 -17.48
CA SER A 404 14.16 7.87 -18.37
C SER A 404 12.77 8.47 -18.14
N ASP A 405 11.83 7.68 -17.61
CA ASP A 405 10.48 8.10 -17.27
C ASP A 405 10.36 8.67 -15.84
N GLY A 406 11.47 8.77 -15.10
CA GLY A 406 11.49 9.19 -13.70
C GLY A 406 11.38 8.06 -12.69
N SER A 407 11.36 6.80 -13.15
CA SER A 407 11.44 5.63 -12.28
C SER A 407 12.75 5.65 -11.45
N PRO A 408 12.71 5.28 -10.16
CA PRO A 408 13.89 5.32 -9.30
C PRO A 408 15.03 4.44 -9.81
N ALA A 409 16.27 4.91 -9.71
CA ALA A 409 17.46 4.16 -10.16
C ALA A 409 17.64 2.80 -9.45
N THR A 410 17.06 2.64 -8.25
CA THR A 410 17.09 1.39 -7.46
C THR A 410 15.91 0.47 -7.75
N LEU A 411 15.05 0.82 -8.71
CA LEU A 411 13.87 0.03 -9.07
C LEU A 411 14.29 -1.31 -9.68
N ARG A 412 13.71 -2.38 -9.16
CA ARG A 412 13.84 -3.75 -9.67
C ARG A 412 12.46 -4.29 -9.99
N ILE A 413 12.27 -4.71 -11.23
CA ILE A 413 11.06 -5.41 -11.68
C ILE A 413 11.18 -6.89 -11.29
N LEU A 414 10.21 -7.38 -10.52
CA LEU A 414 10.18 -8.73 -9.97
C LEU A 414 9.34 -9.68 -10.82
N ALA A 415 8.25 -9.17 -11.39
CA ALA A 415 7.39 -9.87 -12.34
C ALA A 415 6.67 -8.85 -13.25
N GLN A 416 6.25 -9.28 -14.44
CA GLN A 416 5.59 -8.40 -15.41
C GLN A 416 4.54 -9.16 -16.24
N ALA A 417 3.45 -8.50 -16.60
CA ALA A 417 2.47 -8.98 -17.56
C ALA A 417 2.49 -8.08 -18.81
N ASP A 418 2.56 -8.70 -19.99
CA ASP A 418 2.51 -8.01 -21.27
C ASP A 418 1.06 -7.78 -21.72
N CYS A 419 0.57 -6.56 -21.53
CA CYS A 419 -0.78 -6.16 -21.89
C CYS A 419 -0.81 -5.36 -23.20
N SER A 420 0.21 -5.51 -24.05
CA SER A 420 0.37 -4.71 -25.27
C SER A 420 -0.69 -5.00 -26.33
N ASP A 421 -1.31 -6.18 -26.30
CA ASP A 421 -2.36 -6.57 -27.25
C ASP A 421 -3.78 -6.19 -26.82
N TRP A 422 -3.94 -5.52 -25.67
CA TRP A 422 -5.26 -5.15 -25.15
C TRP A 422 -6.03 -4.24 -26.10
N ASP A 423 -5.37 -3.29 -26.75
CA ASP A 423 -6.02 -2.40 -27.73
C ASP A 423 -6.51 -3.14 -28.97
N GLU A 424 -5.79 -4.18 -29.39
CA GLU A 424 -6.19 -5.01 -30.53
C GLU A 424 -7.37 -5.92 -30.15
N ARG A 425 -7.29 -6.59 -28.98
CA ARG A 425 -8.37 -7.41 -28.44
C ARG A 425 -9.64 -6.60 -28.24
N ALA A 426 -9.53 -5.39 -27.69
CA ALA A 426 -10.63 -4.46 -27.51
C ALA A 426 -11.29 -4.08 -28.85
N ARG A 427 -10.48 -3.74 -29.86
CA ARG A 427 -10.97 -3.45 -31.22
C ARG A 427 -11.68 -4.65 -31.85
N ALA A 428 -11.14 -5.86 -31.69
CA ALA A 428 -11.72 -7.09 -32.22
C ALA A 428 -13.14 -7.37 -31.69
N VAL A 429 -13.46 -6.90 -30.48
CA VAL A 429 -14.79 -7.05 -29.87
C VAL A 429 -15.58 -5.74 -29.74
N GLY A 430 -15.13 -4.65 -30.38
CA GLY A 430 -15.85 -3.39 -30.46
C GLY A 430 -15.89 -2.56 -29.16
N LEU A 431 -14.89 -2.68 -28.30
CA LEU A 431 -14.81 -1.96 -27.02
C LEU A 431 -14.02 -0.63 -27.19
N PRO A 432 -14.57 0.52 -26.76
CA PRO A 432 -13.87 1.80 -26.83
C PRO A 432 -12.97 2.06 -25.61
N GLY A 433 -11.86 2.79 -25.80
CA GLY A 433 -11.14 3.47 -24.72
C GLY A 433 -10.14 2.62 -23.92
N GLU A 434 -9.73 1.47 -24.44
CA GLU A 434 -8.69 0.65 -23.81
C GLU A 434 -7.28 1.20 -24.09
N ARG A 435 -6.35 0.86 -23.20
CA ARG A 435 -4.94 1.24 -23.27
C ARG A 435 -4.07 -0.02 -23.23
N SER A 436 -3.12 -0.10 -24.15
CA SER A 436 -2.07 -1.11 -24.16
C SER A 436 -0.81 -0.68 -23.40
N GLY A 437 -0.10 -1.64 -22.84
CA GLY A 437 1.12 -1.41 -22.06
C GLY A 437 1.49 -2.64 -21.25
N HIS A 438 1.97 -2.44 -20.01
CA HIS A 438 2.35 -3.54 -19.14
C HIS A 438 1.75 -3.43 -17.75
N ALA A 439 1.82 -4.51 -16.98
CA ALA A 439 1.68 -4.47 -15.53
C ALA A 439 2.98 -4.96 -14.91
N ALA A 440 3.51 -4.30 -13.89
CA ALA A 440 4.72 -4.75 -13.22
C ALA A 440 4.54 -4.86 -11.71
N ILE A 441 5.18 -5.87 -11.12
CA ILE A 441 5.46 -5.94 -9.69
C ILE A 441 6.89 -5.48 -9.51
N ALA A 442 7.11 -4.47 -8.70
CA ALA A 442 8.44 -3.88 -8.53
C ALA A 442 8.72 -3.48 -7.09
N VAL A 443 10.01 -3.32 -6.80
CA VAL A 443 10.51 -2.85 -5.51
C VAL A 443 11.65 -1.87 -5.72
N PHE A 444 11.73 -0.83 -4.89
CA PHE A 444 12.87 0.07 -4.87
C PHE A 444 13.15 0.60 -3.46
N SER A 445 14.33 1.21 -3.29
CA SER A 445 14.71 1.88 -2.05
C SER A 445 14.71 3.40 -2.23
N ARG A 446 14.14 4.13 -1.26
CA ARG A 446 14.18 5.59 -1.20
C ARG A 446 14.74 6.01 0.15
N GLY A 447 15.93 6.60 0.11
CA GLY A 447 16.67 6.91 1.32
C GLY A 447 16.76 5.65 2.17
N ALA A 448 16.07 5.68 3.30
CA ALA A 448 16.06 4.59 4.25
C ALA A 448 14.97 3.52 4.06
N GLY A 449 13.92 3.84 3.34
CA GLY A 449 12.75 3.01 3.22
C GLY A 449 12.74 2.13 1.99
N THR A 450 11.84 1.16 2.00
CA THR A 450 11.52 0.32 0.83
C THR A 450 10.10 0.63 0.36
N VAL A 451 9.93 0.70 -0.95
CA VAL A 451 8.61 0.77 -1.59
C VAL A 451 8.41 -0.49 -2.43
N PHE A 452 7.35 -1.23 -2.14
CA PHE A 452 6.86 -2.33 -2.98
C PHE A 452 5.60 -1.88 -3.71
N THR A 453 5.46 -2.23 -4.98
CA THR A 453 4.25 -1.97 -5.77
C THR A 453 3.85 -3.20 -6.57
N ALA A 454 2.54 -3.48 -6.57
CA ALA A 454 1.94 -4.58 -7.32
C ALA A 454 1.46 -4.17 -8.72
N GLY A 455 1.33 -2.86 -8.99
CA GLY A 455 1.02 -2.30 -10.30
C GLY A 455 -0.28 -2.79 -10.93
N SER A 456 -1.31 -3.07 -10.11
CA SER A 456 -2.61 -3.55 -10.59
C SER A 456 -3.72 -3.17 -9.61
N THR A 457 -4.79 -2.57 -10.12
CA THR A 457 -5.96 -2.18 -9.34
C THR A 457 -6.72 -3.39 -8.75
N ASP A 458 -6.80 -4.48 -9.51
CA ASP A 458 -7.53 -5.70 -9.20
C ASP A 458 -6.69 -6.69 -8.40
N TRP A 459 -5.46 -6.32 -8.02
CA TRP A 459 -4.59 -7.13 -7.15
C TRP A 459 -5.36 -7.64 -5.92
N VAL A 460 -6.16 -6.78 -5.31
CA VAL A 460 -6.94 -7.11 -4.10
C VAL A 460 -7.99 -8.21 -4.31
N PHE A 461 -8.44 -8.46 -5.54
CA PHE A 461 -9.36 -9.56 -5.82
C PHE A 461 -8.68 -10.92 -5.73
N GLY A 462 -7.35 -10.98 -5.84
CA GLY A 462 -6.58 -12.17 -5.52
C GLY A 462 -6.64 -12.58 -4.04
N LEU A 463 -7.16 -11.71 -3.17
CA LEU A 463 -7.35 -11.97 -1.75
C LEU A 463 -8.71 -12.61 -1.43
N ASN A 464 -9.70 -12.46 -2.32
CA ASN A 464 -11.08 -12.90 -2.11
C ASN A 464 -11.24 -14.42 -1.91
N PRO A 465 -10.48 -15.30 -2.59
CA PRO A 465 -10.61 -16.74 -2.37
C PRO A 465 -10.50 -17.18 -0.91
N GLU A 466 -9.61 -16.57 -0.11
CA GLU A 466 -9.50 -16.87 1.33
C GLU A 466 -10.71 -16.38 2.14
N LEU A 467 -11.32 -15.27 1.73
CA LEU A 467 -12.57 -14.79 2.36
C LEU A 467 -13.71 -15.78 2.13
N GLN A 468 -13.64 -16.57 1.07
CA GLN A 468 -14.57 -17.64 0.72
C GLN A 468 -14.15 -19.01 1.29
N GLY A 469 -13.12 -19.06 2.14
CA GLY A 469 -12.64 -20.29 2.77
C GLY A 469 -11.74 -21.17 1.89
N GLN A 470 -11.30 -20.67 0.74
CA GLN A 470 -10.33 -21.37 -0.11
C GLN A 470 -8.89 -21.19 0.40
N ALA A 471 -7.96 -21.99 -0.13
CA ALA A 471 -6.54 -21.86 0.18
C ALA A 471 -5.98 -20.50 -0.27
N PRO A 472 -4.92 -19.98 0.37
CA PRO A 472 -4.27 -18.74 -0.05
C PRO A 472 -3.80 -18.80 -1.50
N THR A 473 -4.16 -17.79 -2.29
CA THR A 473 -3.60 -17.61 -3.63
C THR A 473 -2.15 -17.18 -3.57
N VAL A 474 -1.43 -17.28 -4.71
CA VAL A 474 -0.09 -16.68 -4.85
C VAL A 474 -0.10 -15.18 -4.51
N VAL A 475 -1.12 -14.45 -4.97
CA VAL A 475 -1.31 -13.02 -4.68
C VAL A 475 -1.45 -12.75 -3.18
N SER A 476 -2.22 -13.57 -2.47
CA SER A 476 -2.34 -13.47 -1.01
C SER A 476 -1.02 -13.72 -0.30
N THR A 477 -0.30 -14.79 -0.67
CA THR A 477 0.99 -15.13 -0.07
C THR A 477 2.00 -13.99 -0.26
N ILE A 478 2.06 -13.40 -1.46
CA ILE A 478 2.91 -12.22 -1.73
C ILE A 478 2.50 -11.03 -0.87
N THR A 479 1.21 -10.71 -0.81
CA THR A 479 0.68 -9.60 -0.01
C THR A 479 1.06 -9.76 1.46
N ARG A 480 0.93 -10.98 2.00
CA ARG A 480 1.32 -11.32 3.37
C ARG A 480 2.82 -11.18 3.59
N ASN A 481 3.65 -11.67 2.67
CA ASN A 481 5.10 -11.54 2.74
C ASN A 481 5.52 -10.07 2.79
N VAL A 482 4.96 -9.24 1.91
CA VAL A 482 5.21 -7.78 1.85
C VAL A 482 4.80 -7.08 3.13
N ILE A 483 3.58 -7.32 3.63
CA ILE A 483 3.13 -6.70 4.87
C ILE A 483 3.97 -7.15 6.05
N ARG A 484 4.20 -8.46 6.22
CA ARG A 484 5.02 -9.01 7.32
C ARG A 484 6.43 -8.44 7.28
N ARG A 485 7.01 -8.36 6.08
CA ARG A 485 8.34 -7.85 5.85
C ARG A 485 8.48 -6.39 6.26
N LEU A 486 7.61 -5.55 5.70
CA LEU A 486 7.77 -4.10 5.73
C LEU A 486 7.16 -3.46 6.99
N SER A 487 6.29 -4.19 7.69
CA SER A 487 5.81 -3.83 9.03
C SER A 487 6.71 -4.32 10.17
N ALA A 488 7.68 -5.21 9.89
CA ALA A 488 8.58 -5.71 10.92
C ALA A 488 9.38 -4.56 11.54
N ARG A 489 9.19 -4.36 12.85
CA ARG A 489 10.13 -3.61 13.66
C ARG A 489 11.35 -4.49 13.93
N TRP A 490 12.55 -4.00 13.63
CA TRP A 490 13.81 -4.66 13.94
C TRP A 490 14.05 -4.64 15.47
N THR A 491 13.18 -5.30 16.23
CA THR A 491 13.13 -5.30 17.69
C THR A 491 13.60 -6.62 18.30
N GLU A 492 13.60 -7.71 17.51
CA GLU A 492 14.21 -8.98 17.86
C GLU A 492 15.70 -8.98 17.49
N THR A 493 16.45 -8.12 18.17
CA THR A 493 17.90 -8.04 18.03
C THR A 493 18.53 -8.45 19.35
N ALA A 494 19.45 -9.39 19.30
CA ALA A 494 20.18 -9.88 20.46
C ALA A 494 21.56 -9.23 20.50
N GLU A 495 22.05 -8.97 21.72
CA GLU A 495 23.39 -8.45 21.95
C GLU A 495 24.43 -9.54 21.64
N VAL A 496 25.44 -9.16 20.87
CA VAL A 496 26.63 -9.96 20.61
C VAL A 496 27.71 -9.52 21.59
N ARG A 497 28.17 -10.45 22.44
CA ARG A 497 29.18 -10.22 23.48
C ARG A 497 30.50 -10.87 23.11
N GLN A 498 31.61 -10.19 23.36
CA GLN A 498 32.95 -10.68 23.06
C GLN A 498 33.66 -11.16 24.33
N TRP A 499 34.39 -12.27 24.21
CA TRP A 499 35.06 -12.96 25.32
C TRP A 499 36.50 -13.32 24.95
N HIS A 500 37.41 -13.36 25.91
CA HIS A 500 38.78 -13.89 25.76
C HIS A 500 39.18 -14.85 26.89
N ALA A 501 40.18 -15.70 26.65
CA ALA A 501 40.67 -16.66 27.65
C ALA A 501 41.42 -15.97 28.81
N ALA A 502 41.15 -16.40 30.05
CA ALA A 502 41.63 -15.73 31.27
C ALA A 502 43.12 -15.97 31.64
N ALA A 503 43.84 -16.87 30.96
CA ALA A 503 45.13 -17.37 31.44
C ALA A 503 46.35 -16.60 30.86
N PRO A 504 47.30 -16.11 31.68
CA PRO A 504 48.57 -15.55 31.21
C PRO A 504 49.39 -16.60 30.45
N GLY A 505 49.82 -16.28 29.22
CA GLY A 505 50.67 -17.16 28.41
C GLY A 505 49.92 -18.20 27.57
N GLN A 506 48.60 -18.12 27.47
CA GLN A 506 47.84 -18.78 26.41
C GLN A 506 47.66 -17.82 25.22
N PRO A 507 47.68 -18.31 23.96
CA PRO A 507 47.37 -17.49 22.79
C PRO A 507 46.00 -16.82 22.95
N TRP A 508 45.86 -15.57 22.47
CA TRP A 508 44.65 -14.77 22.70
C TRP A 508 43.47 -15.38 21.93
N ASN A 509 42.61 -16.10 22.64
CA ASN A 509 41.50 -16.87 22.06
C ASN A 509 40.18 -16.13 22.27
N GLY A 510 39.81 -15.28 21.30
CA GLY A 510 38.59 -14.49 21.30
C GLY A 510 37.36 -15.26 20.76
N PHE A 511 36.19 -15.08 21.36
CA PHE A 511 34.91 -15.66 20.89
C PHE A 511 33.74 -14.71 21.12
N ASP A 512 32.74 -14.71 20.22
CA ASP A 512 31.50 -13.95 20.43
C ASP A 512 30.29 -14.86 20.71
N THR A 513 29.47 -14.52 21.71
CA THR A 513 28.17 -15.18 21.98
C THR A 513 26.99 -14.26 21.68
N ILE A 514 25.84 -14.86 21.35
CA ILE A 514 24.55 -14.16 21.26
C ILE A 514 23.73 -14.49 22.51
N GLY A 515 23.33 -13.48 23.26
CA GLY A 515 22.19 -13.56 24.19
C GLY A 515 22.31 -14.43 25.46
N THR A 516 23.34 -15.25 25.67
CA THR A 516 23.51 -16.06 26.92
C THR A 516 24.98 -16.30 27.33
N ASP A 517 25.14 -16.96 28.50
CA ASP A 517 26.22 -16.95 29.50
C ASP A 517 27.68 -17.20 29.06
N ALA A 518 28.59 -16.71 29.91
CA ALA A 518 30.04 -16.85 29.80
C ALA A 518 30.46 -18.32 29.65
N PRO A 519 31.22 -18.69 28.60
CA PRO A 519 31.90 -19.98 28.58
C PRO A 519 32.87 -20.08 29.77
N GLN A 520 32.95 -21.27 30.39
CA GLN A 520 33.78 -21.50 31.58
C GLN A 520 35.26 -21.18 31.30
N GLY A 521 35.88 -20.30 32.10
CA GLY A 521 37.29 -19.90 31.96
C GLY A 521 37.56 -18.70 31.05
N MET A 522 36.52 -17.97 30.62
CA MET A 522 36.63 -16.77 29.78
C MET A 522 36.32 -15.48 30.56
N VAL A 523 36.90 -14.37 30.12
CA VAL A 523 36.68 -13.00 30.60
C VAL A 523 35.87 -12.23 29.56
N LEU A 524 34.89 -11.43 30.01
CA LEU A 524 34.05 -10.60 29.15
C LEU A 524 34.80 -9.31 28.74
N ASP A 525 34.93 -9.06 27.44
CA ASP A 525 35.46 -7.81 26.90
C ASP A 525 34.38 -6.72 26.76
N GLY A 526 33.11 -7.12 26.72
CA GLY A 526 31.94 -6.23 26.67
C GLY A 526 30.97 -6.58 25.53
N ALA A 527 30.00 -5.69 25.31
CA ALA A 527 29.04 -5.78 24.21
C ALA A 527 29.61 -5.15 22.94
N GLY A 528 29.64 -5.91 21.83
CA GLY A 528 30.22 -5.46 20.56
C GLY A 528 29.21 -4.76 19.65
N TYR A 529 28.06 -5.40 19.40
CA TYR A 529 26.99 -4.94 18.50
C TYR A 529 25.72 -5.78 18.68
N ARG A 530 24.60 -5.39 18.05
CA ARG A 530 23.37 -6.22 18.02
C ARG A 530 23.29 -7.02 16.72
N ALA A 531 22.64 -8.18 16.75
CA ALA A 531 22.42 -9.00 15.56
C ALA A 531 21.05 -9.70 15.59
N PHE A 532 20.63 -10.27 14.47
CA PHE A 532 19.37 -10.99 14.38
C PHE A 532 19.60 -12.48 14.67
N ALA A 533 18.94 -13.01 15.70
CA ALA A 533 19.03 -14.43 16.05
C ALA A 533 18.38 -15.34 14.99
N ALA A 534 17.40 -14.81 14.25
CA ALA A 534 16.72 -15.48 13.15
C ALA A 534 16.83 -14.65 11.86
N PRO A 535 16.63 -15.26 10.67
CA PRO A 535 16.59 -14.51 9.44
C PRO A 535 15.44 -13.51 9.47
N VAL A 536 15.78 -12.24 9.59
CA VAL A 536 14.88 -11.14 9.25
C VAL A 536 15.10 -10.83 7.78
N PRO A 537 14.09 -10.37 7.03
CA PRO A 537 14.36 -10.35 5.61
C PRO A 537 15.42 -9.30 5.25
N GLY A 538 16.04 -9.42 4.08
CA GLY A 538 17.18 -8.58 3.67
C GLY A 538 18.45 -8.73 4.52
N SER A 539 18.41 -9.47 5.63
CA SER A 539 19.61 -9.97 6.28
C SER A 539 20.13 -11.22 5.54
N VAL A 540 21.42 -11.47 5.68
CA VAL A 540 22.11 -12.67 5.21
C VAL A 540 22.66 -13.41 6.42
N PRO A 541 22.84 -14.73 6.34
CA PRO A 541 23.50 -15.48 7.39
C PRO A 541 24.96 -15.02 7.55
N VAL A 542 25.39 -14.91 8.81
CA VAL A 542 26.79 -14.75 9.20
C VAL A 542 27.24 -16.07 9.80
N TYR A 543 28.26 -16.68 9.19
CA TYR A 543 28.76 -17.99 9.57
C TYR A 543 29.94 -17.89 10.51
N ARG A 544 29.98 -18.79 11.50
CA ARG A 544 31.12 -18.98 12.40
C ARG A 544 32.08 -20.04 11.85
N TYR A 545 33.38 -19.76 11.96
CA TYR A 545 34.47 -20.67 11.67
C TYR A 545 35.30 -20.90 12.95
N ARG A 546 35.94 -22.07 13.07
CA ARG A 546 36.88 -22.44 14.13
C ARG A 546 38.25 -22.79 13.53
N SER A 547 39.34 -22.49 14.21
CA SER A 547 40.69 -22.90 13.78
C SER A 547 40.86 -24.43 13.83
N VAL A 548 41.59 -25.00 12.86
CA VAL A 548 41.98 -26.43 12.86
C VAL A 548 43.44 -26.67 13.27
N ALA A 549 44.19 -25.61 13.61
CA ALA A 549 45.56 -25.73 14.09
C ALA A 549 45.60 -26.24 15.54
N ALA A 550 46.42 -27.27 15.81
CA ALA A 550 46.57 -27.85 17.15
C ALA A 550 47.10 -26.80 18.14
N GLY A 551 46.37 -26.56 19.24
CA GLY A 551 46.73 -25.59 20.27
C GLY A 551 46.16 -24.18 20.10
N VAL A 552 45.40 -23.90 19.03
CA VAL A 552 44.83 -22.56 18.74
C VAL A 552 43.30 -22.61 18.81
N LEU A 553 42.69 -21.94 19.81
CA LEU A 553 41.23 -21.78 19.91
C LEU A 553 40.81 -20.45 19.26
N GLY A 554 40.83 -20.37 17.93
CA GLY A 554 40.41 -19.18 17.19
C GLY A 554 38.98 -19.30 16.63
N HIS A 555 38.21 -18.21 16.67
CA HIS A 555 36.92 -18.07 15.97
C HIS A 555 36.89 -16.88 15.00
N ARG A 556 36.19 -17.03 13.87
CA ARG A 556 36.00 -15.97 12.87
C ARG A 556 34.57 -15.97 12.31
N TYR A 557 34.05 -14.80 11.95
CA TYR A 557 32.77 -14.62 11.27
C TYR A 557 32.94 -14.23 9.79
N ALA A 558 32.06 -14.73 8.92
CA ALA A 558 31.99 -14.32 7.51
C ALA A 558 30.59 -14.45 6.90
N LEU A 559 30.25 -13.58 5.93
CA LEU A 559 28.94 -13.55 5.26
C LEU A 559 28.71 -14.69 4.23
N SER A 560 29.76 -15.39 3.82
CA SER A 560 29.77 -16.50 2.84
C SER A 560 28.85 -16.30 1.63
N THR A 561 29.35 -15.62 0.61
CA THR A 561 28.92 -15.85 -0.77
C THR A 561 29.83 -16.92 -1.37
N ALA A 562 29.35 -18.16 -1.47
CA ALA A 562 29.90 -19.26 -2.27
C ALA A 562 31.39 -19.16 -2.68
N ALA A 563 32.30 -19.47 -1.74
CA ALA A 563 33.62 -20.00 -2.02
C ALA A 563 34.04 -20.87 -0.82
N ASP A 564 33.59 -22.12 -0.88
CA ASP A 564 34.23 -23.31 -0.31
C ASP A 564 34.34 -23.43 1.24
N PRO A 565 33.58 -24.37 1.84
CA PRO A 565 33.71 -24.75 3.26
C PRO A 565 35.13 -25.15 3.71
N GLY A 566 36.07 -25.37 2.77
CA GLY A 566 37.48 -25.67 3.02
C GLY A 566 38.51 -24.61 2.57
N ALA A 567 38.12 -23.42 2.09
CA ALA A 567 39.06 -22.49 1.43
C ALA A 567 39.84 -21.51 2.33
N VAL A 568 39.57 -21.45 3.64
CA VAL A 568 40.46 -20.74 4.56
C VAL A 568 41.39 -21.76 5.18
N THR A 569 42.56 -21.98 4.58
CA THR A 569 43.60 -22.89 5.10
C THR A 569 43.77 -22.66 6.61
N GLY A 570 43.48 -23.69 7.40
CA GLY A 570 43.54 -23.60 8.87
C GLY A 570 42.22 -23.30 9.58
N TRP A 571 41.05 -23.26 8.91
CA TRP A 571 39.75 -22.99 9.54
C TRP A 571 38.61 -23.89 9.02
N GLU A 572 37.72 -24.33 9.92
CA GLU A 572 36.55 -25.16 9.65
C GLU A 572 35.25 -24.41 9.97
N ARG A 573 34.25 -24.51 9.09
CA ARG A 573 32.95 -23.87 9.30
C ARG A 573 32.12 -24.62 10.34
N VAL A 574 31.67 -23.90 11.38
CA VAL A 574 30.84 -24.44 12.47
C VAL A 574 29.35 -24.37 12.15
N GLY A 575 28.88 -23.28 11.54
CA GLY A 575 27.45 -23.08 11.24
C GLY A 575 27.04 -21.62 11.16
N VAL A 576 25.73 -21.35 11.01
CA VAL A 576 25.17 -19.99 11.10
C VAL A 576 25.26 -19.52 12.56
N ALA A 577 25.86 -18.36 12.79
CA ALA A 577 25.92 -17.73 14.10
C ALA A 577 24.72 -16.82 14.32
N PHE A 578 24.51 -15.88 13.40
CA PHE A 578 23.42 -14.90 13.40
C PHE A 578 23.11 -14.46 11.97
N HIS A 579 22.18 -13.52 11.83
CA HIS A 579 21.96 -12.80 10.59
C HIS A 579 22.27 -11.31 10.76
N ALA A 580 22.79 -10.70 9.71
CA ALA A 580 23.14 -9.28 9.62
C ALA A 580 22.91 -8.78 8.19
N PHE A 581 23.03 -7.48 7.93
CA PHE A 581 22.94 -6.97 6.57
C PHE A 581 24.31 -7.00 5.89
N ASN A 582 24.38 -7.42 4.63
CA ASN A 582 25.59 -7.35 3.80
C ASN A 582 25.80 -5.99 3.13
N VAL A 583 24.83 -5.09 3.25
CA VAL A 583 24.85 -3.72 2.73
C VAL A 583 24.32 -2.78 3.80
N HIS A 584 24.81 -1.54 3.81
CA HIS A 584 24.36 -0.54 4.78
C HIS A 584 22.85 -0.37 4.67
N ARG A 585 22.17 -0.53 5.80
CA ARG A 585 20.76 -0.19 5.94
C ARG A 585 20.59 0.91 6.99
N PRO A 586 19.58 1.76 6.86
CA PRO A 586 19.24 2.72 7.91
C PRO A 586 18.79 2.02 9.17
N GLY A 587 19.17 2.58 10.32
CA GLY A 587 19.05 1.90 11.59
C GLY A 587 20.00 0.70 11.72
N SER A 588 21.02 0.61 10.86
CA SER A 588 22.15 -0.30 11.03
C SER A 588 23.46 0.50 11.18
N VAL A 589 24.44 -0.12 11.82
CA VAL A 589 25.79 0.38 12.04
C VAL A 589 26.78 -0.58 11.39
N ALA A 590 27.86 -0.05 10.83
CA ALA A 590 28.94 -0.87 10.28
C ALA A 590 29.62 -1.65 11.40
N VAL A 591 29.94 -2.92 11.13
CA VAL A 591 30.75 -3.77 12.00
C VAL A 591 32.04 -4.08 11.27
N TYR A 592 33.15 -3.59 11.84
CA TYR A 592 34.50 -3.69 11.34
C TYR A 592 35.19 -4.94 11.89
N GLN A 593 35.97 -5.62 11.06
CA GLN A 593 36.89 -6.67 11.52
C GLN A 593 38.25 -6.04 11.80
N HIS A 594 38.75 -6.14 13.03
CA HIS A 594 40.13 -5.77 13.35
C HIS A 594 40.94 -7.04 13.61
N ARG A 595 42.21 -7.05 13.20
CA ARG A 595 43.14 -8.15 13.42
C ARG A 595 44.46 -7.71 14.06
N THR A 596 45.09 -8.61 14.80
CA THR A 596 46.45 -8.47 15.32
C THR A 596 47.12 -9.85 15.38
N ALA A 597 48.32 -9.95 15.95
CA ALA A 597 48.97 -11.21 16.26
C ALA A 597 49.26 -11.31 17.76
N ASP A 598 49.11 -12.49 18.34
CA ASP A 598 49.51 -12.73 19.74
C ASP A 598 51.03 -12.91 19.88
N ALA A 599 51.48 -13.20 21.11
CA ALA A 599 52.90 -13.35 21.44
C ALA A 599 53.60 -14.49 20.67
N ASP A 600 52.83 -15.48 20.19
CA ASP A 600 53.32 -16.62 19.41
C ASP A 600 53.17 -16.38 17.89
N GLY A 601 52.74 -15.19 17.48
CA GLY A 601 52.56 -14.80 16.08
C GLY A 601 51.27 -15.33 15.44
N LEU A 602 50.31 -15.83 16.24
CA LEU A 602 49.05 -16.37 15.73
C LEU A 602 48.05 -15.24 15.46
N PRO A 603 47.24 -15.34 14.38
CA PRO A 603 46.30 -14.29 14.01
C PRO A 603 45.10 -14.22 14.96
N VAL A 604 44.86 -13.03 15.49
CA VAL A 604 43.74 -12.72 16.40
C VAL A 604 42.79 -11.76 15.69
N VAL A 605 41.47 -11.97 15.79
CA VAL A 605 40.44 -11.10 15.20
C VAL A 605 39.40 -10.66 16.24
N ARG A 606 38.85 -9.46 16.06
CA ARG A 606 37.70 -8.93 16.81
C ARG A 606 36.75 -8.16 15.91
N TYR A 607 35.50 -8.04 16.33
CA TYR A 607 34.44 -7.36 15.58
C TYR A 607 33.86 -6.19 16.38
N THR A 608 33.86 -4.98 15.83
CA THR A 608 33.47 -3.77 16.57
C THR A 608 32.76 -2.76 15.68
N THR A 609 31.98 -1.85 16.27
CA THR A 609 31.34 -0.72 15.57
C THR A 609 32.26 0.50 15.44
N VAL A 610 33.49 0.43 15.98
CA VAL A 610 34.49 1.50 15.94
C VAL A 610 35.52 1.20 14.86
N ASP A 611 35.59 2.05 13.83
CA ASP A 611 36.51 1.87 12.69
C ASP A 611 37.98 2.01 13.08
N THR A 612 38.31 2.88 14.04
CA THR A 612 39.71 3.20 14.38
C THR A 612 40.31 2.15 15.33
N PRO A 613 41.24 1.29 14.85
CA PRO A 613 41.93 0.36 15.73
C PRO A 613 42.91 1.09 16.65
N ALA A 614 43.14 0.54 17.85
CA ALA A 614 44.11 1.03 18.82
C ALA A 614 44.98 -0.14 19.33
N GLY A 615 46.19 0.14 19.81
CA GLY A 615 47.04 -0.84 20.49
C GLY A 615 47.59 -1.97 19.61
N GLY A 616 48.08 -1.67 18.40
CA GLY A 616 48.70 -2.66 17.51
C GLY A 616 47.73 -3.51 16.68
N TRP A 617 46.46 -3.13 16.63
CA TRP A 617 45.45 -3.73 15.77
C TRP A 617 45.39 -3.06 14.39
N VAL A 618 45.01 -3.81 13.38
CA VAL A 618 44.80 -3.36 12.00
C VAL A 618 43.34 -3.60 11.61
N SER A 619 42.67 -2.62 11.01
CA SER A 619 41.29 -2.79 10.49
C SER A 619 41.33 -3.42 9.10
N ASP A 620 40.54 -4.47 8.89
CA ASP A 620 40.29 -5.10 7.59
C ASP A 620 39.04 -4.52 6.89
N GLY A 621 38.43 -3.48 7.49
CA GLY A 621 37.25 -2.79 6.96
C GLY A 621 35.91 -3.39 7.41
N VAL A 622 34.83 -2.92 6.78
CA VAL A 622 33.46 -3.30 7.12
C VAL A 622 33.18 -4.74 6.69
N MET A 623 32.80 -5.57 7.65
CA MET A 623 32.47 -6.97 7.41
C MET A 623 30.97 -7.17 7.13
N PHE A 624 30.12 -6.49 7.89
CA PHE A 624 28.66 -6.47 7.72
C PHE A 624 28.06 -5.28 8.47
N TYR A 625 26.74 -5.13 8.39
CA TYR A 625 26.00 -4.09 9.08
C TYR A 625 25.00 -4.70 10.07
N ALA A 626 25.16 -4.33 11.33
CA ALA A 626 24.35 -4.77 12.45
C ALA A 626 23.22 -3.76 12.73
N PRO A 627 22.03 -4.18 13.19
CA PRO A 627 21.04 -3.23 13.72
C PRO A 627 21.66 -2.31 14.78
N ALA A 628 21.36 -1.01 14.70
CA ALA A 628 21.75 -0.03 15.69
C ALA A 628 21.11 -0.37 17.05
N ALA A 629 21.82 -0.03 18.14
CA ALA A 629 21.44 -0.40 19.50
C ALA A 629 20.09 0.17 19.93
#